data_AF-A0A6A6BDR3-F1
#
_entry.id   AF-A0A6A6BDR3-F1
#
_cell.length_a   1.000
_cell.length_b   1.000
_cell.length_c   1.000
_cell.angle_alpha   90.00
_cell.angle_beta   90.00
_cell.angle_gamma   90.00
#
_symmetry.space_group_name_H-M   'P 1'
#
loop_
_entity.id
_entity.type
_entity.pdbx_description
1 polymer ?
#
loop_
_entity_poly.entity_id
_entity_poly.type
_entity_poly.pdbx_seq_one_letter_code
_entity_poly.pdbx_strand_id
1 'polypeptide(L)' 'IKFKDAVGRKFSFPWNFCKTWKQGMEDLIKQAFLHVDVIGREVHEGHYDLVGPDGEIILPQIWETVIQP' A
#
# COMPACT_ATOMS: atom_id res chain seq x y z
N ILE A 1 -9.34 2.88 -4.37
CA ILE A 1 -7.91 3.11 -4.69
C ILE A 1 -7.41 2.11 -5.73
N LYS A 2 -6.62 2.56 -6.71
CA LYS A 2 -5.86 1.70 -7.61
C LYS A 2 -4.44 1.55 -7.06
N PHE A 3 -4.05 0.33 -6.70
CA PHE A 3 -2.75 0.03 -6.13
C PHE A 3 -1.96 -0.82 -7.11
N LYS A 4 -0.70 -0.47 -7.36
CA LYS A 4 0.25 -1.26 -8.13
C LYS A 4 1.42 -1.60 -7.21
N ASP A 5 1.76 -2.87 -7.14
CA ASP A 5 2.89 -3.31 -6.33
C ASP A 5 4.22 -3.30 -7.10
N ALA A 6 5.31 -3.60 -6.39
CA ALA A 6 6.67 -3.63 -6.94
C ALA A 6 6.88 -4.69 -8.04
N VAL A 7 6.03 -5.72 -8.11
CA VAL A 7 6.09 -6.79 -9.12
C VAL A 7 5.09 -6.58 -10.27
N GLY A 8 4.39 -5.45 -10.29
CA GLY A 8 3.51 -5.03 -11.38
C GLY A 8 2.08 -5.53 -11.31
N ARG A 9 1.67 -6.24 -10.24
CA ARG A 9 0.28 -6.64 -10.04
C ARG A 9 -0.55 -5.42 -9.69
N LYS A 10 -1.80 -5.42 -10.15
CA LYS A 10 -2.73 -4.30 -9.96
C LYS A 10 -3.90 -4.76 -9.10
N PHE A 11 -4.21 -3.97 -8.08
CA PHE A 11 -5.31 -4.19 -7.16
C PHE A 11 -6.28 -3.01 -7.20
N SER A 12 -7.55 -3.29 -6.94
CA SER A 12 -8.56 -2.26 -6.71
C SER A 12 -9.11 -2.44 -5.30
N PHE A 13 -8.65 -1.60 -4.39
CA PHE A 13 -9.11 -1.63 -3.00
C PHE A 13 -10.32 -0.70 -2.85
N PRO A 14 -11.44 -1.17 -2.26
CA PRO A 14 -12.57 -0.31 -1.98
C PRO A 14 -12.18 0.74 -0.92
N TRP A 15 -12.61 1.99 -1.12
CA TRP A 15 -12.26 3.14 -0.28
C TRP A 15 -12.37 2.86 1.22
N ASN A 16 -13.48 2.26 1.64
CA ASN A 16 -13.75 2.01 3.06
C ASN A 16 -12.72 1.11 3.75
N PHE A 17 -11.99 0.29 2.99
CA PHE A 17 -10.95 -0.61 3.52
C PHE A 17 -9.54 -0.02 3.48
N CYS A 18 -9.34 1.13 2.82
CA CYS A 18 -8.01 1.70 2.60
C CYS A 18 -7.92 3.19 2.97
N LYS A 19 -8.99 3.79 3.48
CA LYS A 19 -9.02 5.19 3.93
C LYS A 19 -8.18 5.49 5.19
N THR A 20 -7.71 4.45 5.90
CA THR A 20 -6.76 4.58 7.02
C THR A 20 -5.50 3.79 6.74
N TRP A 21 -4.39 4.19 7.34
CA TRP A 21 -3.12 3.49 7.17
C TRP A 21 -3.10 2.15 7.91
N LYS A 22 -2.98 2.19 9.25
CA LYS A 22 -2.66 1.01 10.09
C LYS A 22 -3.66 -0.15 9.99
N GLN A 23 -4.96 0.16 9.96
CA GLN A 23 -6.04 -0.83 9.95
C GLN A 23 -6.59 -1.10 8.54
N GLY A 24 -6.05 -0.42 7.53
CA GLY A 24 -6.59 -0.41 6.19
C GLY A 24 -5.52 -0.72 5.16
N MET A 25 -4.87 0.33 4.66
CA MET A 25 -3.92 0.20 3.55
C MET A 25 -2.74 -0.71 3.89
N GLU A 26 -2.17 -0.62 5.09
CA GLU A 26 -1.02 -1.43 5.49
C GLU A 26 -1.35 -2.92 5.52
N ASP A 27 -2.53 -3.29 6.04
CA ASP A 27 -2.99 -4.69 6.08
C ASP A 27 -3.26 -5.24 4.67
N LEU A 28 -3.85 -4.42 3.80
CA LEU A 28 -4.08 -4.78 2.40
C LEU A 28 -2.75 -5.00 1.64
N ILE A 29 -1.74 -4.15 1.90
CA ILE A 29 -0.40 -4.33 1.35
C ILE A 29 0.20 -5.65 1.84
N LYS A 30 0.19 -5.91 3.15
CA LYS A 30 0.69 -7.17 3.72
C LYS A 30 -0.01 -8.39 3.11
N GLN A 31 -1.33 -8.36 2.98
CA GLN A 31 -2.10 -9.43 2.34
C GLN A 31 -1.73 -9.63 0.87
N ALA A 32 -1.48 -8.55 0.12
CA ALA A 32 -1.06 -8.66 -1.27
C ALA A 32 0.29 -9.38 -1.41
N PHE A 33 1.16 -9.31 -0.40
CA PHE A 33 2.52 -9.87 -0.42
C PHE A 33 2.67 -11.21 0.30
N LEU A 34 1.58 -11.78 0.84
CA LEU A 34 1.61 -13.03 1.64
C LEU A 34 2.19 -14.24 0.90
N HIS A 35 2.07 -14.28 -0.44
CA HIS A 35 2.58 -15.35 -1.30
C HIS A 35 3.61 -14.86 -2.33
N VAL A 36 4.24 -13.71 -2.10
CA VAL A 36 5.28 -13.20 -3.00
C VAL A 36 6.65 -13.57 -2.43
N ASP A 37 7.27 -14.56 -3.08
CA ASP A 37 8.61 -15.00 -2.71
C ASP A 37 9.63 -13.86 -2.83
N VAL A 38 10.71 -13.94 -2.04
CA VAL A 38 11.84 -12.99 -1.96
C VAL A 38 11.54 -11.66 -1.26
N ILE A 39 10.47 -10.95 -1.62
CA ILE A 39 10.21 -9.57 -1.12
C ILE A 39 9.10 -9.49 -0.07
N GLY A 40 8.30 -10.55 0.12
CA GLY A 40 7.18 -10.53 1.07
C GLY A 40 7.60 -10.16 2.50
N ARG A 41 8.71 -10.72 3.01
CA ARG A 41 9.21 -10.41 4.36
C ARG A 41 9.52 -8.93 4.54
N GLU A 42 10.26 -8.35 3.61
CA GLU A 42 10.65 -6.93 3.64
C GLU A 42 9.40 -6.02 3.62
N VAL A 43 8.38 -6.40 2.84
CA VAL A 43 7.09 -5.68 2.86
C VAL A 43 6.36 -5.83 4.20
N HIS A 44 6.36 -7.02 4.80
CA HIS A 44 5.77 -7.23 6.12
C HIS A 44 6.47 -6.44 7.24
N GLU A 45 7.78 -6.21 7.11
CA GLU A 45 8.60 -5.40 8.01
C GLU A 45 8.47 -3.89 7.76
N GLY A 46 7.79 -3.48 6.69
CA GLY A 46 7.59 -2.07 6.35
C GLY A 46 8.72 -1.44 5.52
N HIS A 47 9.59 -2.26 4.91
CA HIS A 47 10.72 -1.81 4.09
C HIS A 47 10.28 -1.49 2.66
N TYR A 48 9.44 -0.47 2.50
CA TYR A 48 8.98 0.02 1.20
C TYR A 48 8.54 1.48 1.28
N ASP A 49 8.59 2.17 0.14
CA ASP A 49 7.98 3.48 -0.03
C ASP A 49 6.62 3.33 -0.73
N LEU A 50 5.65 4.13 -0.30
CA LEU A 50 4.47 4.38 -1.13
C LEU A 50 4.78 5.50 -2.10
N VAL A 51 4.43 5.29 -3.36
CA VAL A 51 4.63 6.29 -4.41
C VAL A 51 3.27 6.71 -4.95
N GLY A 52 3.01 8.01 -4.93
CA GLY A 52 1.81 8.62 -5.49
C GLY A 52 1.81 8.63 -7.02
N PRO A 53 0.69 9.05 -7.64
CA PRO A 53 0.55 9.08 -9.09
C PRO A 53 1.59 9.95 -9.81
N ASP A 54 2.09 11.00 -9.14
CA ASP A 54 3.05 11.95 -9.69
C ASP A 54 4.51 11.60 -9.33
N GLY A 55 4.73 10.46 -8.66
CA GLY A 55 6.06 9.96 -8.29
C GLY A 55 6.55 10.44 -6.92
N GLU A 56 5.74 11.16 -6.16
CA GLU A 56 6.05 11.61 -4.81
C GLU A 56 5.97 10.46 -3.79
N ILE A 57 6.84 10.50 -2.77
CA ILE A 57 6.78 9.54 -1.67
C ILE A 57 5.70 9.95 -0.69
N ILE A 58 4.79 9.02 -0.38
CA ILE A 58 3.73 9.19 0.60
C ILE A 58 4.16 8.53 1.91
N LEU A 59 4.28 9.33 2.98
CA LEU A 59 4.56 8.80 4.30
C LEU A 59 3.29 8.21 4.93
N PRO A 60 3.38 7.07 5.64
CA PRO A 60 2.27 6.50 6.41
C PRO A 60 1.54 7.50 7.32
N GLN A 61 2.28 8.45 7.88
CA GLN A 61 1.77 9.44 8.84
C GLN A 61 0.83 10.48 8.23
N ILE A 62 0.91 10.69 6.90
CA ILE A 62 0.09 11.64 6.17
C ILE A 62 -0.93 10.95 5.27
N TRP A 63 -1.06 9.62 5.36
CA TRP A 63 -1.91 8.84 4.48
C TRP A 63 -3.35 9.37 4.44
N GLU A 64 -3.95 9.62 5.61
CA GLU A 64 -5.33 10.10 5.74
C GLU A 64 -5.54 11.50 5.16
N THR A 65 -4.48 12.30 4.95
CA THR A 65 -4.59 13.66 4.39
C THR A 65 -4.43 13.67 2.87
N VAL A 66 -3.70 12.70 2.31
CA VAL A 66 -3.46 12.60 0.87
C VAL A 66 -4.51 11.77 0.15
N ILE A 67 -5.12 10.81 0.85
CA ILE A 67 -5.99 9.83 0.22
C ILE A 67 -7.43 10.35 0.10
N GLN A 68 -8.04 10.12 -1.06
CA GLN A 68 -9.39 10.58 -1.40
C GLN A 68 -10.21 9.46 -2.08
N PRO A 69 -11.56 9.48 -1.98
CA PRO A 69 -12.45 8.48 -2.58
C PRO A 69 -12.27 8.27 -4.08
#